data_AF-A0A2E6HRL4-F1
#
_entry.id   AF-A0A2E6HRL4-F1
#
_cell.length_a   1.000
_cell.length_b   1.000
_cell.length_c   1.000
_cell.angle_alpha   90.00
_cell.angle_beta   90.00
_cell.angle_gamma   90.00
#
_symmetry.space_group_name_H-M   'P 1'
#
loop_
_entity.id
_entity.type
_entity.pdbx_description
1 polymer ?
#
loop_
_entity_poly.entity_id
_entity_poly.type
_entity_poly.pdbx_seq_one_letter_code
_entity_poly.pdbx_strand_id
1 'polypeptide(L)'
;MIYGMGVVKGMLLTLKHVFRPAITVNYPEQQREVPARARTNLLWFEERCTGCSTCAQACPDGCILVETSPREDGTLNIERYEIDFRICMYCGLCTEACPYQAIQAGGRYNDAVYIFENMYRDRNALTKEAQEYLSGTNGMYPNGQQQDSEPLLTSMPTARSRVNVSGLGESTGPQRLQGRHNSPIPIAPKNED
;
A
#
# COMPACT_ATOMS: atom_id res chain seq x y z
N MET A 1 -2.31 -47.11 41.57
CA MET A 1 -1.81 -46.18 40.54
C MET A 1 -2.48 -46.53 39.22
N ILE A 2 -3.42 -45.70 38.74
CA ILE A 2 -4.05 -45.92 37.42
C ILE A 2 -3.09 -45.34 36.37
N TYR A 3 -2.18 -46.17 35.90
CA TYR A 3 -1.34 -45.85 34.75
C TYR A 3 -2.25 -45.66 33.52
N GLY A 4 -2.07 -44.58 32.75
CA GLY A 4 -2.77 -44.38 31.47
C GLY A 4 -3.95 -43.39 31.46
N MET A 5 -4.41 -42.86 32.60
CA MET A 5 -5.49 -41.86 32.62
C MET A 5 -5.15 -40.57 31.85
N GLY A 6 -3.86 -40.19 31.82
CA GLY A 6 -3.38 -39.07 31.00
C GLY A 6 -3.47 -39.34 29.50
N VAL A 7 -3.21 -40.57 29.06
CA VAL A 7 -3.29 -40.97 27.64
C VAL A 7 -4.73 -40.93 27.17
N VAL A 8 -5.66 -41.48 27.96
CA VAL A 8 -7.10 -41.44 27.64
C VAL A 8 -7.60 -40.01 27.55
N LYS A 9 -7.20 -39.14 28.48
CA LYS A 9 -7.59 -37.72 28.46
C LYS A 9 -7.04 -36.97 27.23
N GLY A 10 -5.83 -37.31 26.79
CA GLY A 10 -5.23 -36.79 25.56
C GLY A 10 -5.96 -37.26 24.30
N MET A 11 -6.27 -38.55 24.21
CA MET A 11 -7.03 -39.11 23.09
C MET A 11 -8.47 -38.58 23.02
N LEU A 12 -9.11 -38.34 24.17
CA LEU A 12 -10.44 -37.71 24.20
C LEU A 12 -10.39 -36.26 23.70
N LEU A 13 -9.31 -35.54 24.02
CA LEU A 13 -9.09 -34.19 23.52
C LEU A 13 -8.87 -34.17 22.01
N THR A 14 -8.07 -35.08 21.46
CA THR A 14 -7.85 -35.17 20.01
C THR A 14 -9.13 -35.56 19.28
N LEU A 15 -9.89 -36.53 19.79
CA LEU A 15 -11.20 -36.91 19.23
C LEU A 15 -12.17 -35.72 19.19
N LYS A 16 -12.17 -34.86 20.23
CA LYS A 16 -12.98 -33.63 20.23
C LYS A 16 -12.56 -32.64 19.13
N HIS A 17 -11.29 -32.62 18.71
CA HIS A 17 -10.83 -31.77 17.61
C HIS A 17 -11.19 -32.33 16.23
N VAL A 18 -11.33 -33.65 16.07
CA VAL A 18 -11.74 -34.28 14.78
C VAL A 18 -13.11 -33.81 14.33
N PHE A 19 -14.04 -33.59 15.26
CA PHE A 19 -15.41 -33.16 14.96
C PHE A 19 -15.59 -31.62 14.91
N ARG A 20 -14.52 -30.83 15.06
CA ARG A 20 -14.62 -29.37 14.92
C ARG A 20 -14.57 -28.97 13.44
N PRO A 21 -15.28 -27.90 13.04
CA PRO A 21 -15.18 -27.37 11.68
C PRO A 21 -13.75 -26.90 11.39
N ALA A 22 -13.30 -27.08 10.15
CA ALA A 22 -11.97 -26.66 9.71
C ALA A 22 -11.87 -25.13 9.62
N ILE A 23 -10.75 -24.58 10.08
CA ILE A 23 -10.42 -23.13 9.99
C ILE A 23 -9.73 -22.76 8.67
N THR A 24 -9.45 -23.76 7.83
CA THR A 24 -8.75 -23.60 6.56
C THR A 24 -9.62 -22.83 5.57
N VAL A 25 -9.00 -21.88 4.87
CA VAL A 25 -9.60 -21.19 3.73
C VAL A 25 -9.08 -21.87 2.46
N ASN A 26 -9.95 -22.13 1.49
CA ASN A 26 -9.55 -22.77 0.23
C ASN A 26 -8.91 -21.73 -0.70
N TYR A 27 -7.59 -21.63 -0.67
CA TYR A 27 -6.82 -20.77 -1.58
C TYR A 27 -6.47 -21.57 -2.84
N PRO A 28 -6.63 -21.01 -4.07
CA PRO A 28 -6.77 -19.60 -4.41
C PRO A 28 -8.20 -19.09 -4.67
N GLU A 29 -9.23 -19.93 -4.55
CA GLU A 29 -10.63 -19.59 -4.86
C GLU A 29 -11.23 -18.62 -3.84
N GLN A 30 -10.91 -18.82 -2.57
CA GLN A 30 -11.30 -17.95 -1.46
C GLN A 30 -10.05 -17.29 -0.86
N GLN A 31 -10.07 -15.96 -0.79
CA GLN A 31 -9.00 -15.19 -0.16
C GLN A 31 -9.49 -14.61 1.17
N ARG A 32 -8.55 -14.43 2.12
CA ARG A 32 -8.83 -13.73 3.36
C ARG A 32 -8.86 -12.23 3.10
N GLU A 33 -9.73 -11.53 3.83
CA GLU A 33 -9.79 -10.07 3.79
C GLU A 33 -8.49 -9.48 4.32
N VAL A 34 -7.84 -8.67 3.49
CA VAL A 34 -6.63 -7.94 3.87
C VAL A 34 -7.04 -6.62 4.52
N PRO A 35 -6.58 -6.32 5.76
CA PRO A 35 -6.98 -5.10 6.43
C PRO A 35 -6.40 -3.88 5.72
N ALA A 36 -7.08 -2.73 5.82
CA ALA A 36 -6.69 -1.49 5.14
C ALA A 36 -5.30 -0.95 5.51
N ARG A 37 -4.73 -1.38 6.64
CA ARG A 37 -3.41 -0.97 7.12
C ARG A 37 -2.35 -2.05 6.91
N ALA A 38 -2.68 -3.11 6.17
CA ALA A 38 -1.71 -4.13 5.83
C ALA A 38 -0.56 -3.49 5.03
N ARG A 39 0.66 -3.91 5.34
CA ARG A 39 1.83 -3.55 4.57
C ARG A 39 1.95 -4.54 3.42
N THR A 40 1.27 -4.23 2.32
CA THR A 40 1.38 -4.98 1.06
C THR A 40 2.35 -4.25 0.15
N ASN A 41 2.40 -4.65 -1.13
CA ASN A 41 3.24 -4.00 -2.10
C ASN A 41 2.91 -2.50 -2.24
N LEU A 42 3.91 -1.71 -2.63
CA LEU A 42 3.83 -0.26 -2.67
C LEU A 42 3.25 0.20 -4.01
N LEU A 43 2.29 1.12 -3.93
CA LEU A 43 1.76 1.84 -5.10
C LEU A 43 2.35 3.24 -5.11
N TRP A 44 2.77 3.71 -6.28
CA TRP A 44 3.28 5.05 -6.47
C TRP A 44 2.44 5.80 -7.50
N PHE A 45 1.86 6.91 -7.04
CA PHE A 45 0.97 7.78 -7.79
C PHE A 45 1.77 8.98 -8.29
N GLU A 46 2.12 8.93 -9.58
CA GLU A 46 2.93 9.95 -10.23
C GLU A 46 2.30 11.34 -10.14
N GLU A 47 0.96 11.43 -10.26
CA GLU A 47 0.19 12.67 -10.21
C GLU A 47 0.26 13.39 -8.86
N ARG A 48 0.67 12.67 -7.81
CA ARG A 48 0.87 13.20 -6.45
C ARG A 48 2.33 13.44 -6.11
N CYS A 49 3.27 12.92 -6.91
CA CYS A 49 4.69 12.98 -6.60
C CYS A 49 5.29 14.32 -7.04
N THR A 50 5.99 14.99 -6.13
CA THR A 50 6.70 16.25 -6.41
C THR A 50 8.21 16.07 -6.59
N GLY A 51 8.71 14.83 -6.50
CA GLY A 51 10.15 14.56 -6.60
C GLY A 51 10.98 14.96 -5.37
N CYS A 52 10.36 15.28 -4.23
CA CYS A 52 11.08 15.76 -3.02
C CYS A 52 12.08 14.76 -2.39
N SER A 53 12.13 13.50 -2.85
CA SER A 53 13.04 12.44 -2.38
C SER A 53 12.94 12.03 -0.90
N THR A 54 11.96 12.54 -0.14
CA THR A 54 11.77 12.20 1.28
C THR A 54 11.52 10.71 1.51
N CYS A 55 10.81 10.03 0.59
CA CYS A 55 10.58 8.59 0.65
C CYS A 55 11.88 7.78 0.54
N ALA A 56 12.81 8.20 -0.32
CA ALA A 56 14.11 7.56 -0.48
C ALA A 56 14.99 7.76 0.76
N GLN A 57 15.01 8.97 1.32
CA GLN A 57 15.75 9.26 2.56
C GLN A 57 15.19 8.53 3.78
N ALA A 58 13.88 8.32 3.83
CA ALA A 58 13.23 7.57 4.92
C ALA A 58 13.40 6.04 4.79
N CYS A 59 13.82 5.53 3.64
CA CYS A 59 13.94 4.10 3.42
C CYS A 59 15.19 3.55 4.13
N PRO A 60 15.06 2.62 5.10
CA PRO A 60 16.20 2.06 5.82
C PRO A 60 17.08 1.16 4.94
N ASP A 61 16.49 0.55 3.90
CA ASP A 61 17.18 -0.37 2.99
C ASP A 61 17.83 0.35 1.81
N GLY A 62 17.49 1.62 1.57
CA GLY A 62 17.92 2.35 0.37
C GLY A 62 17.35 1.79 -0.93
N CYS A 63 16.18 1.14 -0.90
CA CYS A 63 15.59 0.46 -2.06
C CYS A 63 14.88 1.38 -3.07
N ILE A 64 14.78 2.68 -2.78
CA ILE A 64 14.08 3.65 -3.62
C ILE A 64 15.11 4.61 -4.21
N LEU A 65 15.16 4.70 -5.54
CA LEU A 65 15.99 5.68 -6.26
C LEU A 65 15.09 6.78 -6.84
N VAL A 66 15.45 8.03 -6.57
CA VAL A 66 14.74 9.21 -7.08
C VAL A 66 15.75 10.16 -7.71
N GLU A 67 15.60 10.42 -9.00
CA GLU A 67 16.38 11.43 -9.73
C GLU A 67 15.43 12.50 -10.28
N THR A 68 15.78 13.76 -10.05
CA THR A 68 14.96 14.91 -10.47
C THR A 68 15.79 15.98 -11.12
N SER A 69 15.23 16.64 -12.13
CA SER A 69 15.80 17.84 -12.76
C SER A 69 14.89 19.06 -12.56
N PRO A 70 15.47 20.28 -12.53
CA PRO A 70 14.67 21.50 -12.44
C PRO A 70 13.93 21.77 -13.76
N ARG A 71 12.64 22.13 -13.66
CA ARG A 71 11.83 22.63 -14.78
C ARG A 71 11.89 24.16 -14.84
N GLU A 72 11.60 24.73 -16.01
CA GLU A 72 11.51 26.19 -16.21
C GLU A 72 10.51 26.86 -15.25
N ASP A 73 9.44 26.16 -14.90
CA ASP A 73 8.37 26.62 -13.99
C ASP A 73 8.78 26.59 -12.50
N GLY A 74 10.02 26.20 -12.19
CA GLY A 74 10.54 26.07 -10.81
C GLY A 74 10.09 24.80 -10.08
N THR A 75 9.30 23.93 -10.74
CA THR A 75 8.95 22.59 -10.25
C THR A 75 10.04 21.58 -10.59
N LEU A 76 9.99 20.40 -9.97
CA LEU A 76 10.90 19.31 -10.28
C LEU A 76 10.27 18.36 -11.30
N ASN A 77 11.03 18.02 -12.34
CA ASN A 77 10.72 16.92 -13.22
C ASN A 77 11.30 15.62 -12.62
N ILE A 78 10.51 14.55 -12.59
CA ILE A 78 10.94 13.25 -12.05
C ILE A 78 11.51 12.43 -13.21
N GLU A 79 12.83 12.36 -13.28
CA GLU A 79 13.53 11.61 -14.33
C GLU A 79 13.50 10.11 -14.03
N ARG A 80 13.81 9.75 -12.79
CA ARG A 80 13.75 8.37 -12.32
C ARG A 80 13.00 8.27 -11.00
N TYR A 81 12.17 7.25 -10.92
CA TYR A 81 11.55 6.81 -9.68
C TYR A 81 11.48 5.29 -9.73
N GLU A 82 12.37 4.62 -9.01
CA GLU A 82 12.56 3.18 -9.12
C GLU A 82 12.49 2.57 -7.72
N ILE A 83 11.84 1.40 -7.61
CA ILE A 83 11.77 0.66 -6.35
C ILE A 83 12.30 -0.75 -6.59
N ASP A 84 13.27 -1.14 -5.77
CA ASP A 84 13.79 -2.49 -5.74
C ASP A 84 13.08 -3.33 -4.66
N PHE A 85 12.08 -4.13 -5.06
CA PHE A 85 11.37 -5.01 -4.14
C PHE A 85 12.19 -6.23 -3.69
N ARG A 86 13.36 -6.46 -4.29
CA ARG A 86 14.27 -7.55 -3.91
C ARG A 86 14.89 -7.33 -2.53
N ILE A 87 15.04 -6.07 -2.14
CA ILE A 87 15.66 -5.64 -0.87
C ILE A 87 14.69 -4.90 0.05
N CYS A 88 13.53 -4.48 -0.45
CA CYS A 88 12.50 -3.83 0.37
C CYS A 88 11.97 -4.75 1.48
N MET A 89 12.08 -4.34 2.75
CA MET A 89 11.50 -5.11 3.86
C MET A 89 10.02 -4.81 4.16
N TYR A 90 9.35 -4.02 3.32
CA TYR A 90 7.95 -3.59 3.48
C TYR A 90 7.65 -2.94 4.85
N CYS A 91 8.57 -2.11 5.35
CA CYS A 91 8.42 -1.46 6.66
C CYS A 91 7.34 -0.37 6.70
N GLY A 92 7.01 0.25 5.55
CA GLY A 92 6.03 1.33 5.44
C GLY A 92 6.54 2.73 5.88
N LEU A 93 7.85 2.90 6.12
CA LEU A 93 8.37 4.23 6.51
C LEU A 93 8.26 5.26 5.38
N CYS A 94 8.43 4.83 4.12
CA CYS A 94 8.28 5.69 2.96
C CYS A 94 6.84 6.22 2.77
N THR A 95 5.82 5.44 3.15
CA THR A 95 4.41 5.83 3.03
C THR A 95 4.04 6.90 4.06
N GLU A 96 4.55 6.77 5.28
CA GLU A 96 4.34 7.76 6.35
C GLU A 96 5.18 9.03 6.14
N ALA A 97 6.39 8.88 5.59
CA ALA A 97 7.28 9.99 5.32
C ALA A 97 6.82 10.87 4.15
N CYS A 98 5.97 10.35 3.25
CA CYS A 98 5.54 11.09 2.07
C CYS A 98 4.50 12.17 2.42
N PRO A 99 4.85 13.47 2.33
CA PRO A 99 3.93 14.54 2.71
C PRO A 99 2.72 14.68 1.76
N TYR A 100 2.88 14.20 0.51
CA TYR A 100 1.85 14.26 -0.52
C TYR A 100 1.05 12.96 -0.66
N GLN A 101 1.40 11.92 0.11
CA GLN A 101 0.81 10.58 0.01
C GLN A 101 0.89 10.00 -1.42
N ALA A 102 1.98 10.30 -2.12
CA ALA A 102 2.26 9.79 -3.46
C ALA A 102 2.64 8.31 -3.45
N ILE A 103 3.28 7.82 -2.39
CA ILE A 103 3.57 6.39 -2.19
C ILE A 103 2.69 5.86 -1.05
N GLN A 104 1.98 4.75 -1.29
CA GLN A 104 1.03 4.16 -0.34
C GLN A 104 1.15 2.63 -0.33
N ALA A 105 0.87 2.02 0.83
CA ALA A 105 0.66 0.57 0.91
C ALA A 105 -0.76 0.25 0.46
N GLY A 106 -0.93 -0.79 -0.35
CA GLY A 106 -2.23 -1.13 -0.94
C GLY A 106 -2.13 -1.90 -2.25
N GLY A 107 -0.92 -2.13 -2.76
CA GLY A 107 -0.68 -3.00 -3.90
C GLY A 107 -0.93 -4.47 -3.58
N ARG A 108 -0.69 -5.32 -4.58
CA ARG A 108 -0.88 -6.77 -4.50
C ARG A 108 0.00 -7.38 -3.39
N TYR A 109 -0.52 -8.31 -2.61
CA TYR A 109 0.30 -9.04 -1.61
C TYR A 109 0.92 -10.32 -2.18
N ASN A 110 0.35 -10.85 -3.26
CA ASN A 110 0.71 -12.09 -3.93
C ASN A 110 1.59 -11.82 -5.17
N ASP A 111 2.62 -11.01 -5.00
CA ASP A 111 3.48 -10.52 -6.09
C ASP A 111 4.74 -11.39 -6.29
N ALA A 112 4.56 -12.70 -6.35
CA ALA A 112 5.66 -13.62 -6.60
C ALA A 112 5.99 -13.68 -8.10
N VAL A 113 7.27 -13.63 -8.45
CA VAL A 113 7.77 -13.70 -9.83
C VAL A 113 8.78 -14.83 -10.01
N TYR A 114 8.86 -15.41 -11.21
CA TYR A 114 9.84 -16.45 -11.54
C TYR A 114 11.24 -15.89 -11.83
N ILE A 115 11.31 -14.69 -12.40
CA ILE A 115 12.56 -14.00 -12.77
C ILE A 115 12.80 -12.91 -11.74
N PHE A 116 13.98 -12.92 -11.11
CA PHE A 116 14.32 -12.04 -10.00
C PHE A 116 14.31 -10.56 -10.40
N GLU A 117 14.73 -10.26 -11.62
CA GLU A 117 14.76 -8.91 -12.19
C GLU A 117 13.37 -8.27 -12.28
N ASN A 118 12.30 -9.06 -12.38
CA ASN A 118 10.93 -8.54 -12.44
C ASN A 118 10.45 -7.93 -11.11
N MET A 119 11.17 -8.18 -10.00
CA MET A 119 10.91 -7.49 -8.72
C MET A 119 11.50 -6.07 -8.69
N TYR A 120 12.38 -5.71 -9.62
CA TYR A 120 12.81 -4.33 -9.76
C TYR A 120 11.82 -3.60 -10.66
N ARG A 121 11.29 -2.48 -10.19
CA ARG A 121 10.26 -1.73 -10.90
C ARG A 121 10.70 -0.31 -11.16
N ASP A 122 10.65 0.04 -12.44
CA ASP A 122 10.92 1.39 -12.91
C ASP A 122 9.70 2.30 -12.74
N ARG A 123 9.89 3.57 -13.04
CA ARG A 123 8.85 4.60 -12.96
C ARG A 123 7.60 4.18 -13.73
N ASN A 124 7.77 3.67 -14.95
CA ASN A 124 6.67 3.34 -15.83
C ASN A 124 5.87 2.14 -15.33
N ALA A 125 6.55 1.09 -14.85
CA ALA A 125 5.89 -0.07 -14.25
C ALA A 125 5.07 0.33 -13.02
N LEU A 126 5.64 1.17 -12.15
CA LEU A 126 4.95 1.67 -10.96
C LEU A 126 3.72 2.51 -11.31
N THR A 127 3.83 3.42 -12.29
CA THR A 127 2.68 4.22 -12.77
C THR A 127 1.59 3.33 -13.36
N LYS A 128 1.97 2.30 -14.14
CA LYS A 128 1.01 1.35 -14.71
C LYS A 128 0.22 0.62 -13.63
N GLU A 129 0.90 0.13 -12.59
CA GLU A 129 0.24 -0.56 -11.49
C GLU A 129 -0.68 0.35 -10.68
N ALA A 130 -0.27 1.60 -10.46
CA ALA A 130 -1.12 2.61 -9.83
C ALA A 130 -2.37 2.89 -10.67
N GLN A 131 -2.24 3.00 -11.98
CA GLN A 131 -3.36 3.18 -12.90
C GLN A 131 -4.33 1.99 -12.87
N GLU A 132 -3.80 0.75 -12.90
CA GLU A 132 -4.58 -0.48 -12.77
C GLU A 132 -5.37 -0.48 -11.45
N TYR A 133 -4.72 -0.15 -10.34
CA TYR A 133 -5.39 -0.02 -9.05
C TYR A 133 -6.51 1.03 -9.06
N LEU A 134 -6.26 2.23 -9.59
CA LEU A 134 -7.26 3.30 -9.66
C LEU A 134 -8.46 2.91 -10.53
N SER A 135 -8.22 2.23 -11.66
CA SER A 135 -9.29 1.75 -12.53
C SER A 135 -10.19 0.70 -11.84
N GLY A 136 -9.61 -0.19 -11.03
CA GLY A 136 -10.37 -1.17 -10.27
C GLY A 136 -11.16 -0.59 -9.09
N THR A 137 -10.79 0.61 -8.63
CA THR A 137 -11.35 1.25 -7.43
C THR A 137 -12.20 2.49 -7.71
N ASN A 138 -12.53 2.75 -8.98
CA ASN A 138 -13.21 3.97 -9.43
C ASN A 138 -12.49 5.25 -8.97
N GLY A 139 -11.15 5.23 -9.03
CA GLY A 139 -10.30 6.37 -8.66
C GLY A 139 -10.17 6.60 -7.15
N MET A 140 -10.34 5.57 -6.32
CA MET A 140 -10.14 5.68 -4.87
C MET A 140 -8.73 5.22 -4.49
N TYR A 141 -7.96 6.08 -3.82
CA TYR A 141 -6.64 5.73 -3.29
C TYR A 141 -6.74 4.75 -2.10
N PRO A 142 -5.66 4.01 -1.77
CA PRO A 142 -5.64 3.10 -0.61
C PRO A 142 -5.99 3.78 0.73
N ASN A 143 -5.69 5.07 0.88
CA ASN A 143 -6.05 5.86 2.04
C ASN A 143 -7.53 6.30 2.10
N GLY A 144 -8.35 5.94 1.10
CA GLY A 144 -9.77 6.27 1.01
C GLY A 144 -10.08 7.65 0.40
N GLN A 145 -9.08 8.41 -0.05
CA GLN A 145 -9.29 9.66 -0.78
C GLN A 145 -9.67 9.38 -2.24
N GLN A 146 -10.44 10.27 -2.86
CA GLN A 146 -10.77 10.18 -4.28
C GLN A 146 -9.69 10.86 -5.15
N GLN A 147 -9.58 10.45 -6.40
CA GLN A 147 -8.66 11.02 -7.39
C GLN A 147 -8.91 12.51 -7.55
N ASP A 148 -7.83 13.29 -7.41
CA ASP A 148 -7.88 14.73 -7.50
C ASP A 148 -8.15 15.14 -8.96
N SER A 149 -9.10 16.06 -9.19
CA SER A 149 -9.48 16.51 -10.54
C SER A 149 -8.40 17.37 -11.22
N GLU A 150 -7.47 17.92 -10.44
CA GLU A 150 -6.32 18.68 -10.92
C GLU A 150 -5.02 18.08 -10.34
N PRO A 151 -4.01 17.78 -11.18
CA PRO A 151 -2.73 17.25 -10.70
C PRO A 151 -1.96 18.29 -9.88
N LEU A 152 -1.17 17.83 -8.90
CA LEU A 152 -0.38 18.72 -8.04
C LEU A 152 0.73 19.42 -8.83
N LEU A 153 0.42 20.59 -9.39
CA LEU A 153 1.37 21.41 -10.15
C LEU A 153 2.17 22.40 -9.29
N THR A 154 1.98 22.42 -7.97
CA THR A 154 2.47 23.55 -7.15
C THR A 154 3.82 23.32 -6.48
N SER A 155 4.67 24.34 -6.58
CA SER A 155 5.96 24.53 -5.91
C SER A 155 5.85 24.88 -4.42
N MET A 156 4.66 24.78 -3.81
CA MET A 156 4.43 25.14 -2.41
C MET A 156 4.19 23.89 -1.53
N PRO A 157 5.00 23.67 -0.48
CA PRO A 157 4.94 22.48 0.37
C PRO A 157 3.83 22.54 1.43
N THR A 158 2.91 23.50 1.37
CA THR A 158 1.86 23.61 2.39
C THR A 158 0.58 22.96 1.91
N ALA A 159 0.14 21.97 2.68
CA ALA A 159 -1.14 21.26 2.60
C ALA A 159 -2.37 22.16 2.82
N ARG A 160 -2.38 23.39 2.26
CA ARG A 160 -3.41 24.41 2.49
C ARG A 160 -4.28 24.69 1.26
N SER A 161 -3.99 24.12 0.09
CA SER A 161 -4.81 24.30 -1.12
C SER A 161 -5.89 23.23 -1.32
N ARG A 162 -6.00 22.21 -0.45
CA ARG A 162 -7.07 21.18 -0.55
C ARG A 162 -8.40 21.56 0.12
N VAL A 163 -8.58 22.81 0.55
CA VAL A 163 -9.87 23.26 1.10
C VAL A 163 -10.15 24.66 0.58
N ASN A 164 -11.31 24.82 -0.09
CA ASN A 164 -11.88 26.13 -0.36
C ASN A 164 -12.15 26.82 1.00
N VAL A 165 -11.33 27.81 1.38
CA VAL A 165 -11.53 28.61 2.59
C VAL A 165 -12.64 29.63 2.31
N SER A 166 -13.87 29.13 2.24
CA SER A 166 -15.09 29.93 2.31
C SER A 166 -16.17 29.12 3.04
N GLY A 167 -16.01 29.01 4.36
CA GLY A 167 -17.00 28.42 5.27
C GLY A 167 -16.43 27.28 6.11
N LEU A 168 -16.50 27.44 7.43
CA LEU A 168 -15.90 26.56 8.43
C LEU A 168 -16.40 25.10 8.38
N GLY A 169 -15.45 24.18 8.54
CA GLY A 169 -15.64 22.75 8.82
C GLY A 169 -14.28 22.05 8.92
N GLU A 170 -13.56 22.31 10.02
CA GLU A 170 -12.26 21.75 10.47
C GLU A 170 -11.26 21.21 9.43
N SER A 171 -10.13 21.92 9.31
CA SER A 171 -8.91 21.47 8.65
C SER A 171 -8.42 20.16 9.29
N THR A 172 -8.79 19.04 8.68
CA THR A 172 -8.32 17.73 9.12
C THR A 172 -6.92 17.55 8.52
N GLY A 173 -5.89 17.90 9.29
CA GLY A 173 -4.50 17.60 8.94
C GLY A 173 -4.27 16.08 8.82
N PRO A 174 -3.08 15.66 8.36
CA PRO A 174 -2.76 14.26 8.07
C PRO A 174 -2.77 13.31 9.29
N GLN A 175 -3.12 13.79 10.48
CA GLN A 175 -3.15 13.03 11.74
C GLN A 175 -4.57 12.63 12.19
N ARG A 176 -5.61 12.87 11.39
CA ARG A 176 -6.92 12.26 11.60
C ARG A 176 -7.31 11.41 10.39
N LEU A 177 -6.80 10.18 10.35
CA LEU A 177 -7.58 9.08 9.79
C LEU A 177 -8.91 9.09 10.56
N GLN A 178 -9.97 9.58 9.93
CA GLN A 178 -11.30 9.59 10.56
C GLN A 178 -11.59 8.18 11.04
N GLY A 179 -11.98 8.09 12.32
CA GLY A 179 -12.07 6.83 13.03
C GLY A 179 -12.96 5.82 12.30
N ARG A 180 -12.51 4.57 12.28
CA ARG A 180 -13.31 3.37 11.98
C ARG A 180 -14.12 3.43 10.68
N HIS A 181 -13.44 3.46 9.54
CA HIS A 181 -13.90 2.67 8.42
C HIS A 181 -12.79 1.70 8.02
N ASN A 182 -12.87 0.47 8.56
CA ASN A 182 -12.13 -0.68 8.04
C ASN A 182 -12.77 -1.09 6.70
N SER A 183 -12.80 -0.19 5.71
CA SER A 183 -13.15 -0.60 4.36
C SER A 183 -11.97 -1.45 3.88
N PRO A 184 -12.18 -2.74 3.56
CA PRO A 184 -11.09 -3.58 3.06
C PRO A 184 -10.50 -2.93 1.80
N ILE A 185 -9.17 -2.98 1.66
CA ILE A 185 -8.52 -2.55 0.42
C ILE A 185 -9.10 -3.40 -0.71
N PRO A 186 -9.66 -2.80 -1.77
CA PRO A 186 -10.07 -3.55 -2.94
C PRO A 186 -8.82 -4.24 -3.49
N ILE A 187 -8.84 -5.57 -3.50
CA ILE A 187 -7.75 -6.36 -4.06
C ILE A 187 -7.79 -6.09 -5.57
N ALA A 188 -6.69 -5.59 -6.14
CA ALA A 188 -6.56 -5.38 -7.57
C ALA A 188 -6.99 -6.66 -8.32
N PRO A 189 -7.75 -6.55 -9.43
CA PRO A 189 -8.23 -7.71 -10.16
C PRO A 189 -7.07 -8.61 -10.54
N LYS A 190 -7.25 -9.93 -10.44
CA LYS A 190 -6.27 -10.90 -10.92
C LYS A 190 -6.07 -10.64 -12.41
N ASN A 191 -4.83 -10.39 -12.83
CA ASN A 191 -4.47 -10.57 -14.23
C ASN A 191 -4.55 -12.09 -14.48
N GLU A 192 -5.63 -12.51 -15.14
CA GLU A 192 -5.72 -13.86 -15.71
C GLU A 192 -4.82 -13.87 -16.93
N ASP A 193 -3.63 -14.47 -16.79
CA ASP A 193 -2.79 -14.90 -17.92
C ASP A 193 -3.37 -16.17 -18.55
#